data_AF-A0A954WA04-F1
#
_entry.id   AF-A0A954WA04-F1
#
_cell.length_a   1.000
_cell.length_b   1.000
_cell.length_c   1.000
_cell.angle_alpha   90.00
_cell.angle_beta   90.00
_cell.angle_gamma   90.00
#
_symmetry.space_group_name_H-M   'P 1'
#
loop_
_entity.id
_entity.type
_entity.pdbx_description
1 polymer ?
#
loop_
_entity_poly.entity_id
_entity_poly.type
_entity_poly.pdbx_seq_one_letter_code
_entity_poly.pdbx_strand_id
1 'polypeptide(L)'
;GKFRVSNCEFYLLDTRGDRDMHDVRQRDKPGVSMLGKPQREWLIRSMQESDADFFFVVSTVPFMIPHSGAGGFEFDEENKEEAWTGFFHERELLIDAWQKLDKKVFVMTGDLHNSFAIKVTDDIWEFCCGPHNSVNHVPKLDESDRPATGKWQFGPRECDIRWSSYVLPDLPRLERLYPHFCVVQINNVFNMPQKLGGKRWVAYPHPQVVFQYYDGRTGELAYAEAISLDRD
;
A
#
# COMPACT_ATOMS: atom_id res chain seq x y z
N GLY A 1 -0.62 -16.35 2.70
CA GLY A 1 0.60 -17.07 3.14
C GLY A 1 1.65 -16.09 3.65
N LYS A 2 2.71 -16.51 4.34
CA LYS A 2 3.78 -15.58 4.77
C LYS A 2 5.19 -16.13 4.58
N PHE A 3 6.18 -15.24 4.46
CA PHE A 3 7.61 -15.58 4.48
C PHE A 3 8.42 -14.48 5.16
N ARG A 4 9.67 -14.78 5.53
CA ARG A 4 10.56 -13.87 6.26
C ARG A 4 11.85 -13.62 5.50
N VAL A 5 12.32 -12.38 5.53
CA VAL A 5 13.66 -11.99 5.05
C VAL A 5 14.31 -11.12 6.13
N SER A 6 15.29 -11.69 6.84
CA SER A 6 15.97 -11.00 7.96
C SER A 6 14.95 -10.49 9.01
N ASN A 7 14.93 -9.19 9.33
CA ASN A 7 13.98 -8.57 10.26
C ASN A 7 12.69 -8.06 9.59
N CYS A 8 12.36 -8.57 8.40
CA CYS A 8 11.13 -8.24 7.69
C CYS A 8 10.25 -9.49 7.53
N GLU A 9 8.95 -9.34 7.74
CA GLU A 9 7.96 -10.40 7.50
C GLU A 9 6.94 -9.94 6.45
N PHE A 10 6.68 -10.81 5.47
CA PHE A 10 5.83 -10.54 4.32
C PHE A 10 4.57 -11.40 4.39
N TYR A 11 3.41 -10.76 4.39
CA TYR A 11 2.10 -11.38 4.38
C TYR A 11 1.48 -11.22 3.00
N LEU A 12 1.22 -12.33 2.33
CA LEU A 12 0.54 -12.40 1.05
C LEU A 12 -0.94 -12.65 1.31
N LEU A 13 -1.76 -11.62 1.12
CA LEU A 13 -3.19 -11.66 1.37
C LEU A 13 -3.98 -12.03 0.11
N ASP A 14 -5.12 -12.67 0.32
CA ASP A 14 -6.16 -12.85 -0.68
C ASP A 14 -7.34 -11.94 -0.32
N THR A 15 -7.55 -10.89 -1.13
CA THR A 15 -8.64 -9.91 -0.98
C THR A 15 -9.79 -10.18 -1.96
N ARG A 16 -9.94 -11.42 -2.41
CA ARG A 16 -11.01 -11.86 -3.33
C ARG A 16 -11.71 -13.13 -2.84
N GLY A 17 -10.97 -14.15 -2.39
CA GLY A 17 -11.50 -15.49 -2.11
C GLY A 17 -12.64 -15.53 -1.09
N ASP A 18 -12.50 -14.82 0.03
CA ASP A 18 -13.47 -14.80 1.14
C ASP A 18 -14.09 -13.40 1.35
N ARG A 19 -14.06 -12.54 0.32
CA ARG A 19 -14.56 -11.17 0.41
C ARG A 19 -16.09 -11.15 0.42
N ASP A 20 -16.67 -10.47 1.41
CA ASP A 20 -18.10 -10.19 1.47
C ASP A 20 -18.53 -9.15 0.44
N MET A 21 -19.81 -9.17 0.07
CA MET A 21 -20.42 -8.06 -0.68
C MET A 21 -20.48 -6.81 0.20
N HIS A 22 -19.86 -5.73 -0.26
CA HIS A 22 -19.91 -4.42 0.40
C HIS A 22 -21.11 -3.61 -0.08
N ASP A 23 -21.46 -2.56 0.68
CA ASP A 23 -22.44 -1.54 0.31
C ASP A 23 -21.78 -0.16 0.52
N VAL A 24 -21.52 0.57 -0.56
CA VAL A 24 -20.85 1.88 -0.49
C VAL A 24 -21.63 2.95 0.28
N ARG A 25 -22.93 2.72 0.57
CA ARG A 25 -23.76 3.58 1.41
C ARG A 25 -23.59 3.30 2.89
N GLN A 26 -23.00 2.15 3.24
CA GLN A 26 -22.72 1.70 4.61
C GLN A 26 -21.33 1.07 4.69
N ARG A 27 -20.30 1.80 4.26
CA ARG A 27 -18.90 1.35 4.21
C ARG A 27 -18.34 0.94 5.59
N ASP A 28 -18.92 1.47 6.67
CA ASP A 28 -18.57 1.21 8.07
C ASP A 28 -19.42 0.10 8.72
N LYS A 29 -20.26 -0.59 7.94
CA LYS A 29 -21.12 -1.67 8.46
C LYS A 29 -20.28 -2.76 9.14
N PRO A 30 -20.50 -3.02 10.44
CA PRO A 30 -19.78 -4.07 11.15
C PRO A 30 -20.06 -5.46 10.54
N GLY A 31 -19.04 -6.30 10.54
CA GLY A 31 -19.13 -7.70 10.12
C GLY A 31 -18.94 -7.94 8.62
N VAL A 32 -18.90 -6.90 7.78
CA VAL A 32 -18.50 -7.02 6.37
C VAL A 32 -16.97 -7.07 6.28
N SER A 33 -16.43 -8.02 5.51
CA SER A 33 -15.00 -8.34 5.49
C SER A 33 -14.42 -8.43 4.06
N MET A 34 -13.26 -7.80 3.85
CA MET A 34 -12.42 -7.93 2.66
C MET A 34 -11.64 -9.25 2.68
N LEU A 35 -11.13 -9.65 3.86
CA LEU A 35 -10.25 -10.82 3.99
C LEU A 35 -10.97 -12.12 4.35
N GLY A 36 -12.21 -12.02 4.81
CA GLY A 36 -12.83 -13.06 5.60
C GLY A 36 -12.25 -13.12 7.03
N LYS A 37 -13.09 -13.56 7.98
CA LYS A 37 -12.70 -13.69 9.39
C LYS A 37 -11.44 -14.55 9.61
N PRO A 38 -11.29 -15.74 9.00
CA PRO A 38 -10.14 -16.60 9.26
C PRO A 38 -8.80 -15.97 8.87
N GLN A 39 -8.75 -15.30 7.71
CA GLN A 39 -7.52 -14.67 7.21
C GLN A 39 -7.17 -13.42 8.03
N ARG A 40 -8.17 -12.59 8.40
CA ARG A 40 -7.96 -11.44 9.29
C ARG A 40 -7.39 -11.86 10.65
N GLU A 41 -7.98 -12.87 11.29
CA GLU A 41 -7.52 -13.35 12.60
C GLU A 41 -6.13 -13.99 12.51
N TRP A 42 -5.87 -14.73 11.43
CA TRP A 42 -4.53 -15.26 11.15
C TRP A 42 -3.48 -14.14 10.99
N LEU A 43 -3.80 -13.08 10.25
CA LEU A 43 -2.90 -11.95 10.02
C LEU A 43 -2.55 -11.25 11.33
N ILE A 44 -3.57 -10.84 12.10
CA ILE A 44 -3.38 -10.12 13.36
C ILE A 44 -2.57 -10.96 14.35
N ARG A 45 -2.95 -12.23 14.55
CA ARG A 45 -2.22 -13.13 15.44
C ARG A 45 -0.77 -13.33 14.99
N SER A 46 -0.55 -13.56 13.70
CA SER A 46 0.79 -13.78 13.16
C SER A 46 1.72 -12.57 13.32
N MET A 47 1.17 -11.35 13.21
CA MET A 47 1.92 -10.11 13.41
C MET A 47 2.23 -9.88 14.89
N GLN A 48 1.28 -10.17 15.79
CA GLN A 48 1.49 -10.08 17.25
C GLN A 48 2.56 -11.05 17.76
N GLU A 49 2.66 -12.24 17.15
CA GLU A 49 3.65 -13.26 17.52
C GLU A 49 5.03 -13.04 16.88
N SER A 50 5.16 -12.13 15.90
CA SER A 50 6.40 -11.93 15.15
C SER A 50 7.32 -10.92 15.83
N ASP A 51 8.60 -11.25 15.87
CA ASP A 51 9.70 -10.38 16.33
C ASP A 51 10.30 -9.51 15.21
N ALA A 52 9.72 -9.52 14.01
CA ALA A 52 10.20 -8.67 12.92
C ALA A 52 10.01 -7.17 13.25
N ASP A 53 10.80 -6.33 12.60
CA ASP A 53 10.73 -4.86 12.76
C ASP A 53 9.82 -4.22 11.71
N PHE A 54 9.78 -4.84 10.53
CA PHE A 54 9.02 -4.36 9.38
C PHE A 54 8.05 -5.42 8.89
N PHE A 55 6.78 -5.03 8.75
CA PHE A 55 5.74 -5.88 8.19
C PHE A 55 5.32 -5.38 6.81
N PHE A 56 5.38 -6.26 5.82
CA PHE A 56 4.88 -6.00 4.47
C PHE A 56 3.57 -6.75 4.28
N VAL A 57 2.47 -6.02 4.19
CA VAL A 57 1.13 -6.55 3.95
C VAL A 57 0.82 -6.38 2.46
N VAL A 58 0.98 -7.46 1.69
CA VAL A 58 0.75 -7.45 0.24
C VAL A 58 -0.73 -7.69 -0.03
N SER A 59 -1.39 -6.66 -0.55
CA SER A 59 -2.81 -6.63 -0.85
C SER A 59 -3.03 -6.31 -2.33
N THR A 60 -4.09 -6.86 -2.94
CA THR A 60 -4.31 -6.62 -4.38
C THR A 60 -5.03 -5.31 -4.68
N VAL A 61 -5.65 -4.67 -3.69
CA VAL A 61 -6.47 -3.46 -3.85
C VAL A 61 -5.99 -2.31 -2.96
N PRO A 62 -6.25 -1.05 -3.33
CA PRO A 62 -5.88 0.14 -2.57
C PRO A 62 -6.45 0.19 -1.15
N PHE A 63 -5.68 0.74 -0.22
CA PHE A 63 -6.00 0.85 1.19
C PHE A 63 -6.71 2.16 1.53
N MET A 64 -6.15 3.30 1.09
CA MET A 64 -6.65 4.63 1.41
C MET A 64 -7.39 5.32 0.28
N ILE A 65 -7.01 5.08 -0.98
CA ILE A 65 -7.63 5.74 -2.14
C ILE A 65 -8.78 4.88 -2.69
N PRO A 66 -10.00 5.43 -2.86
CA PRO A 66 -11.13 4.71 -3.42
C PRO A 66 -10.93 4.44 -4.90
N HIS A 67 -11.43 3.31 -5.36
CA HIS A 67 -11.57 3.04 -6.78
C HIS A 67 -13.01 3.32 -7.18
N SER A 68 -13.34 4.59 -7.44
CA SER A 68 -14.71 5.08 -7.69
C SER A 68 -15.11 5.25 -9.16
N GLY A 69 -14.17 5.14 -10.12
CA GLY A 69 -14.50 5.12 -11.56
C GLY A 69 -13.71 4.11 -12.41
N ALA A 70 -14.24 3.69 -13.56
CA ALA A 70 -13.68 2.59 -14.36
C ALA A 70 -12.69 3.01 -15.46
N GLY A 71 -12.08 4.20 -15.33
CA GLY A 71 -11.05 4.64 -16.28
C GLY A 71 -11.63 4.94 -17.65
N GLY A 72 -12.89 5.37 -17.71
CA GLY A 72 -13.61 5.69 -18.95
C GLY A 72 -14.33 4.52 -19.62
N PHE A 73 -14.60 3.43 -18.91
CA PHE A 73 -15.56 2.39 -19.30
C PHE A 73 -16.87 2.51 -18.51
N GLU A 74 -17.95 1.89 -19.00
CA GLU A 74 -19.21 1.75 -18.24
C GLU A 74 -19.01 0.82 -17.05
N PHE A 75 -19.65 1.14 -15.92
CA PHE A 75 -19.64 0.35 -14.70
C PHE A 75 -20.94 0.56 -13.91
N ASP A 76 -21.20 -0.30 -12.95
CA ASP A 76 -22.32 -0.14 -12.02
C ASP A 76 -22.01 0.98 -11.01
N GLU A 77 -22.41 2.21 -11.32
CA GLU A 77 -22.16 3.39 -10.48
C GLU A 77 -22.70 3.24 -9.05
N GLU A 78 -23.74 2.43 -8.82
CA GLU A 78 -24.41 2.37 -7.52
C GLU A 78 -23.56 1.71 -6.42
N ASN A 79 -22.63 0.82 -6.80
CA ASN A 79 -21.78 0.11 -5.83
C ASN A 79 -20.34 -0.12 -6.32
N LYS A 80 -19.82 0.76 -7.18
CA LYS A 80 -18.45 0.66 -7.68
C LYS A 80 -17.44 1.14 -6.64
N GLU A 81 -16.99 0.22 -5.80
CA GLU A 81 -15.84 0.37 -4.92
C GLU A 81 -15.31 -1.01 -4.48
N GLU A 82 -14.28 -1.51 -5.13
CA GLU A 82 -13.79 -2.85 -4.82
C GLU A 82 -12.57 -2.88 -3.89
N ALA A 83 -12.15 -1.71 -3.39
CA ALA A 83 -10.98 -1.53 -2.55
C ALA A 83 -11.32 -1.53 -1.05
N TRP A 84 -10.30 -1.38 -0.19
CA TRP A 84 -10.49 -1.35 1.27
C TRP A 84 -11.38 -0.20 1.74
N THR A 85 -11.54 0.84 0.93
CA THR A 85 -12.42 1.96 1.24
C THR A 85 -13.91 1.58 1.19
N GLY A 86 -14.27 0.42 0.61
CA GLY A 86 -15.60 -0.18 0.72
C GLY A 86 -15.84 -0.90 2.05
N PHE A 87 -14.78 -1.12 2.85
CA PHE A 87 -14.76 -1.96 4.04
C PHE A 87 -14.14 -1.22 5.23
N PHE A 88 -14.61 0.00 5.53
CA PHE A 88 -14.02 0.86 6.56
C PHE A 88 -13.95 0.17 7.93
N HIS A 89 -15.00 -0.56 8.35
CA HIS A 89 -14.96 -1.23 9.65
C HIS A 89 -13.78 -2.20 9.79
N GLU A 90 -13.52 -3.04 8.78
CA GLU A 90 -12.39 -3.97 8.82
C GLU A 90 -11.05 -3.26 8.62
N ARG A 91 -10.99 -2.25 7.73
CA ARG A 91 -9.78 -1.46 7.50
C ARG A 91 -9.32 -0.77 8.78
N GLU A 92 -10.23 -0.11 9.48
CA GLU A 92 -9.92 0.58 10.73
C GLU A 92 -9.56 -0.40 11.85
N LEU A 93 -10.22 -1.57 11.92
CA LEU A 93 -9.84 -2.65 12.85
C LEU A 93 -8.39 -3.10 12.64
N LEU A 94 -7.96 -3.25 11.39
CA LEU A 94 -6.57 -3.60 11.06
C LEU A 94 -5.59 -2.49 11.47
N ILE A 95 -5.90 -1.23 11.14
CA ILE A 95 -5.07 -0.07 11.54
C ILE A 95 -4.92 -0.02 13.06
N ASP A 96 -6.03 -0.13 13.80
CA ASP A 96 -6.04 -0.09 15.27
C ASP A 96 -5.26 -1.27 15.87
N ALA A 97 -5.24 -2.43 15.22
CA ALA A 97 -4.43 -3.57 15.64
C ALA A 97 -2.94 -3.31 15.40
N TRP A 98 -2.59 -2.76 14.23
CA TRP A 98 -1.21 -2.48 13.85
C TRP A 98 -0.56 -1.37 14.66
N GLN A 99 -1.30 -0.32 15.02
CA GLN A 99 -0.82 0.78 15.88
C GLN A 99 -0.38 0.29 17.28
N LYS A 100 -0.84 -0.88 17.71
CA LYS A 100 -0.48 -1.47 19.02
C LYS A 100 0.78 -2.33 18.96
N LEU A 101 1.35 -2.56 17.78
CA LEU A 101 2.50 -3.45 17.60
C LEU A 101 3.84 -2.75 17.90
N ASP A 102 3.89 -1.42 17.84
CA ASP A 102 5.15 -0.66 17.86
C ASP A 102 6.12 -1.11 16.75
N LYS A 103 5.57 -1.35 15.55
CA LYS A 103 6.26 -1.86 14.36
C LYS A 103 5.85 -1.05 13.13
N LYS A 104 6.75 -0.95 12.14
CA LYS A 104 6.43 -0.30 10.87
C LYS A 104 5.66 -1.28 9.96
N VAL A 105 4.49 -0.86 9.47
CA VAL A 105 3.62 -1.65 8.60
C VAL A 105 3.49 -0.98 7.23
N PHE A 106 3.78 -1.74 6.19
CA PHE A 106 3.74 -1.29 4.80
C PHE A 106 2.68 -2.10 4.05
N VAL A 107 1.56 -1.46 3.70
CA VAL A 107 0.53 -2.05 2.85
C VAL A 107 0.95 -1.86 1.39
N MET A 108 1.33 -2.94 0.73
CA MET A 108 1.74 -2.93 -0.67
C MET A 108 0.51 -3.20 -1.54
N THR A 109 0.11 -2.25 -2.38
CA THR A 109 -1.15 -2.30 -3.13
C THR A 109 -0.96 -2.16 -4.65
N GLY A 110 -2.03 -2.44 -5.40
CA GLY A 110 -2.09 -2.34 -6.86
C GLY A 110 -3.50 -1.93 -7.32
N ASP A 111 -3.96 -2.48 -8.46
CA ASP A 111 -5.33 -2.34 -9.01
C ASP A 111 -5.73 -0.93 -9.51
N LEU A 112 -5.46 0.15 -8.76
CA LEU A 112 -5.90 1.52 -9.09
C LEU A 112 -5.21 2.18 -10.29
N HIS A 113 -4.41 1.42 -11.05
CA HIS A 113 -3.66 1.91 -12.22
C HIS A 113 -3.02 3.29 -12.01
N ASN A 114 -2.48 3.51 -10.82
CA ASN A 114 -1.68 4.67 -10.45
C ASN A 114 -0.76 4.23 -9.30
N SER A 115 0.32 4.97 -9.12
CA SER A 115 1.34 4.69 -8.10
C SER A 115 1.33 5.79 -7.06
N PHE A 116 1.53 5.44 -5.79
CA PHE A 116 1.56 6.43 -4.72
C PHE A 116 2.22 5.91 -3.45
N ALA A 117 2.78 6.85 -2.70
CA ALA A 117 3.25 6.66 -1.34
C ALA A 117 2.37 7.49 -0.40
N ILE A 118 1.69 6.82 0.52
CA ILE A 118 0.75 7.44 1.46
C ILE A 118 1.18 7.12 2.88
N LYS A 119 1.36 8.18 3.67
CA LYS A 119 1.52 8.06 5.12
C LYS A 119 0.12 7.98 5.75
N VAL A 120 -0.21 6.82 6.32
CA VAL A 120 -1.51 6.59 6.98
C VAL A 120 -1.45 7.01 8.45
N THR A 121 -0.37 6.62 9.13
CA THR A 121 0.01 7.05 10.49
C THR A 121 1.53 7.24 10.53
N ASP A 122 2.12 7.45 11.70
CA ASP A 122 3.59 7.48 11.83
C ASP A 122 4.25 6.13 11.52
N ASP A 123 3.55 5.03 11.75
CA ASP A 123 4.06 3.67 11.60
C ASP A 123 3.46 2.90 10.43
N ILE A 124 2.32 3.35 9.89
CA ILE A 124 1.56 2.65 8.86
C ILE A 124 1.59 3.45 7.57
N TRP A 125 1.99 2.78 6.50
CA TRP A 125 2.13 3.36 5.17
C TRP A 125 1.46 2.49 4.12
N GLU A 126 0.98 3.12 3.06
CA GLU A 126 0.55 2.44 1.85
C GLU A 126 1.48 2.81 0.70
N PHE A 127 1.89 1.79 -0.06
CA PHE A 127 2.67 1.92 -1.28
C PHE A 127 1.97 1.18 -2.41
N CYS A 128 1.27 1.93 -3.27
CA CYS A 128 0.65 1.39 -4.47
C CYS A 128 1.61 1.50 -5.65
N CYS A 129 1.66 0.47 -6.48
CA CYS A 129 2.47 0.46 -7.70
C CYS A 129 1.69 -0.08 -8.90
N GLY A 130 1.64 0.71 -9.96
CA GLY A 130 0.98 0.38 -11.22
C GLY A 130 0.60 1.64 -12.01
N PRO A 131 0.08 1.47 -13.24
CA PRO A 131 -0.09 0.21 -13.96
C PRO A 131 1.17 -0.14 -14.78
N HIS A 132 1.36 -1.41 -15.12
CA HIS A 132 2.40 -1.80 -16.09
C HIS A 132 1.83 -1.97 -17.51
N ASN A 133 0.57 -2.37 -17.62
CA ASN A 133 -0.07 -2.79 -18.87
C ASN A 133 -1.51 -2.24 -19.04
N SER A 134 -1.91 -1.32 -18.18
CA SER A 134 -3.21 -0.66 -18.22
C SER A 134 -3.02 0.85 -18.40
N VAL A 135 -4.07 1.48 -18.89
CA VAL A 135 -4.32 2.92 -18.77
C VAL A 135 -4.40 3.39 -17.32
N ASN A 136 -3.80 4.54 -17.04
CA ASN A 136 -3.91 5.20 -15.76
C ASN A 136 -5.31 5.76 -15.53
N HIS A 137 -5.75 5.69 -14.28
CA HIS A 137 -6.97 6.35 -13.82
C HIS A 137 -6.77 7.87 -13.71
N VAL A 138 -7.85 8.63 -13.90
CA VAL A 138 -7.86 10.08 -13.70
C VAL A 138 -8.41 10.36 -12.30
N PRO A 139 -7.62 10.91 -11.37
CA PRO A 139 -8.05 11.02 -9.98
C PRO A 139 -9.37 11.79 -9.79
N LYS A 140 -9.58 12.86 -10.57
CA LYS A 140 -10.84 13.63 -10.59
C LYS A 140 -12.08 12.79 -10.91
N LEU A 141 -11.93 11.78 -11.76
CA LEU A 141 -13.04 10.97 -12.28
C LEU A 141 -13.16 9.62 -11.58
N ASP A 142 -12.03 9.06 -11.16
CA ASP A 142 -11.94 7.65 -10.79
C ASP A 142 -11.50 7.40 -9.34
N GLU A 143 -11.04 8.45 -8.63
CA GLU A 143 -10.39 8.33 -7.30
C GLU A 143 -10.89 9.41 -6.33
N SER A 144 -12.16 9.80 -6.48
CA SER A 144 -12.83 10.79 -5.63
C SER A 144 -12.10 12.14 -5.50
N ASP A 145 -11.49 12.59 -6.61
CA ASP A 145 -10.84 13.89 -6.76
C ASP A 145 -9.78 14.18 -5.69
N ARG A 146 -9.04 13.15 -5.29
CA ARG A 146 -7.87 13.33 -4.43
C ARG A 146 -6.83 14.28 -5.06
N PRO A 147 -6.04 15.01 -4.24
CA PRO A 147 -4.93 15.80 -4.75
C PRO A 147 -3.75 14.90 -5.16
N ALA A 148 -2.79 15.49 -5.88
CA ALA A 148 -1.54 14.81 -6.22
C ALA A 148 -0.66 14.54 -5.00
N THR A 149 -0.66 15.46 -4.03
CA THR A 149 0.09 15.37 -2.78
C THR A 149 -0.61 16.13 -1.65
N GLY A 150 -0.26 15.81 -0.42
CA GLY A 150 -0.71 16.48 0.80
C GLY A 150 -1.82 15.74 1.53
N LYS A 151 -2.33 16.39 2.57
CA LYS A 151 -3.40 15.86 3.42
C LYS A 151 -4.68 15.67 2.64
N TRP A 152 -5.30 14.51 2.82
CA TRP A 152 -6.55 14.16 2.20
C TRP A 152 -7.34 13.21 3.09
N GLN A 153 -8.66 13.35 3.09
CA GLN A 153 -9.54 12.53 3.92
C GLN A 153 -10.68 11.95 3.10
N PHE A 154 -10.82 10.63 3.19
CA PHE A 154 -11.96 9.90 2.64
C PHE A 154 -12.43 8.84 3.64
N GLY A 155 -13.69 9.00 4.07
CA GLY A 155 -14.23 8.25 5.19
C GLY A 155 -13.62 8.68 6.53
N PRO A 156 -13.42 7.74 7.48
CA PRO A 156 -13.13 8.08 8.87
C PRO A 156 -11.71 8.61 9.13
N ARG A 157 -10.79 8.54 8.15
CA ARG A 157 -9.35 8.76 8.38
C ARG A 157 -8.73 9.71 7.36
N GLU A 158 -8.03 10.73 7.85
CA GLU A 158 -7.10 11.55 7.08
C GLU A 158 -5.78 10.77 6.86
N CYS A 159 -5.19 10.90 5.67
CA CYS A 159 -3.84 10.47 5.36
C CYS A 159 -3.04 11.61 4.71
N ASP A 160 -1.73 11.44 4.58
CA ASP A 160 -0.85 12.35 3.84
C ASP A 160 -0.30 11.65 2.59
N ILE A 161 -0.75 12.10 1.42
CA ILE A 161 -0.25 11.62 0.13
C ILE A 161 1.12 12.26 -0.10
N ARG A 162 2.18 11.50 0.14
CA ARG A 162 3.56 11.99 0.02
C ARG A 162 3.95 12.18 -1.44
N TRP A 163 3.49 11.27 -2.28
CA TRP A 163 3.68 11.31 -3.72
C TRP A 163 2.63 10.46 -4.41
N SER A 164 2.23 10.86 -5.62
CA SER A 164 1.46 10.01 -6.52
C SER A 164 1.75 10.30 -7.99
N SER A 165 1.64 9.28 -8.84
CA SER A 165 1.39 9.50 -10.25
C SER A 165 0.02 10.17 -10.38
N TYR A 166 -0.05 11.19 -11.23
CA TYR A 166 -1.24 12.01 -11.34
C TYR A 166 -1.54 12.32 -12.80
N VAL A 167 -2.77 12.02 -13.22
CA VAL A 167 -3.22 12.19 -14.60
C VAL A 167 -4.35 13.22 -14.63
N LEU A 168 -4.17 14.26 -15.44
CA LEU A 168 -5.16 15.33 -15.58
C LEU A 168 -6.34 14.90 -16.47
N PRO A 169 -7.56 15.41 -16.21
CA PRO A 169 -8.77 15.00 -16.93
C PRO A 169 -8.81 15.39 -18.41
N ASP A 170 -7.99 16.34 -18.83
CA ASP A 170 -7.87 16.81 -20.21
C ASP A 170 -7.00 15.91 -21.11
N LEU A 171 -6.24 14.98 -20.53
CA LEU A 171 -5.48 13.99 -21.30
C LEU A 171 -6.42 12.96 -21.93
N PRO A 172 -6.37 12.71 -23.26
CA PRO A 172 -7.15 11.66 -23.89
C PRO A 172 -6.83 10.27 -23.34
N ARG A 173 -7.81 9.37 -23.33
CA ARG A 173 -7.72 8.06 -22.68
C ARG A 173 -6.45 7.26 -23.02
N LEU A 174 -6.11 7.18 -24.30
CA LEU A 174 -4.96 6.40 -24.79
C LEU A 174 -3.61 7.08 -24.54
N GLU A 175 -3.60 8.36 -24.15
CA GLU A 175 -2.40 9.11 -23.77
C GLU A 175 -2.09 9.01 -22.27
N ARG A 176 -2.86 8.20 -21.53
CA ARG A 176 -2.71 7.95 -20.08
C ARG A 176 -1.96 6.66 -19.81
N LEU A 177 -0.84 6.43 -20.50
CA LEU A 177 -0.08 5.18 -20.41
C LEU A 177 1.27 5.41 -19.73
N TYR A 178 1.25 5.79 -18.44
CA TYR A 178 2.43 6.17 -17.65
C TYR A 178 2.79 5.05 -16.65
N PRO A 179 3.58 4.05 -17.08
CA PRO A 179 3.93 2.94 -16.22
C PRO A 179 4.94 3.36 -15.16
N HIS A 180 4.82 2.75 -13.98
CA HIS A 180 5.78 2.89 -12.91
C HIS A 180 6.07 1.53 -12.29
N PHE A 181 7.30 1.32 -11.85
CA PHE A 181 7.67 0.20 -10.98
C PHE A 181 8.29 0.71 -9.68
N CYS A 182 8.12 -0.05 -8.60
CA CYS A 182 8.66 0.28 -7.29
C CYS A 182 9.74 -0.74 -6.90
N VAL A 183 10.91 -0.25 -6.52
CA VAL A 183 11.99 -1.05 -5.93
C VAL A 183 12.03 -0.77 -4.43
N VAL A 184 11.78 -1.81 -3.64
CA VAL A 184 11.92 -1.77 -2.19
C VAL A 184 13.32 -2.23 -1.80
N GLN A 185 14.13 -1.31 -1.28
CA GLN A 185 15.47 -1.61 -0.78
C GLN A 185 15.42 -1.75 0.74
N ILE A 186 15.80 -2.92 1.24
CA ILE A 186 15.81 -3.22 2.69
C ILE A 186 17.25 -3.13 3.19
N ASN A 187 17.53 -2.07 3.97
CA ASN A 187 18.83 -1.76 4.54
C ASN A 187 18.84 -2.15 6.02
N ASN A 188 18.84 -3.45 6.30
CA ASN A 188 18.88 -4.00 7.67
C ASN A 188 20.24 -4.58 8.07
N VAL A 189 21.08 -4.90 7.09
CA VAL A 189 22.44 -5.40 7.31
C VAL A 189 23.42 -4.76 6.33
N PHE A 190 24.68 -4.65 6.73
CA PHE A 190 25.79 -4.27 5.87
C PHE A 190 26.85 -5.37 5.81
N ASN A 191 27.62 -5.39 4.71
CA ASN A 191 28.72 -6.33 4.56
C ASN A 191 29.99 -5.77 5.19
N MET A 192 30.51 -6.44 6.22
CA MET A 192 31.76 -6.08 6.88
C MET A 192 32.63 -7.32 7.09
N PRO A 193 33.24 -7.86 6.02
CA PRO A 193 34.04 -9.07 6.12
C PRO A 193 35.37 -8.81 6.87
N GLN A 194 35.97 -9.89 7.39
CA GLN A 194 37.31 -9.80 7.99
C GLN A 194 38.43 -9.61 6.96
N LYS A 195 38.16 -9.91 5.69
CA LYS A 195 39.08 -9.75 4.55
C LYS A 195 38.33 -9.13 3.38
N LEU A 196 38.98 -8.21 2.66
CA LEU A 196 38.41 -7.60 1.45
C LEU A 196 37.96 -8.68 0.45
N GLY A 197 36.81 -8.46 -0.17
CA GLY A 197 36.16 -9.44 -1.06
C GLY A 197 35.38 -10.56 -0.36
N GLY A 198 35.47 -10.68 0.97
CA GLY A 198 34.67 -11.65 1.74
C GLY A 198 33.24 -11.18 2.02
N LYS A 199 32.50 -12.00 2.78
CA LYS A 199 31.14 -11.70 3.24
C LYS A 199 30.96 -11.93 4.74
N ARG A 200 30.45 -10.93 5.46
CA ARG A 200 29.94 -11.04 6.84
C ARG A 200 28.86 -9.98 7.03
N TRP A 201 27.63 -10.40 7.21
CA TRP A 201 26.52 -9.49 7.47
C TRP A 201 26.55 -9.02 8.93
N VAL A 202 26.41 -7.71 9.13
CA VAL A 202 26.28 -7.08 10.44
C VAL A 202 25.00 -6.26 10.42
N ALA A 203 24.16 -6.39 11.45
CA ALA A 203 22.89 -5.67 11.53
C ALA A 203 23.15 -4.17 11.73
N TYR A 204 22.33 -3.33 11.09
CA TYR A 204 22.26 -1.92 11.44
C TYR A 204 21.50 -1.75 12.77
N PRO A 205 21.96 -0.86 13.68
CA PRO A 205 21.21 -0.53 14.88
C PRO A 205 19.85 0.11 14.60
N HIS A 206 19.78 0.92 13.53
CA HIS A 206 18.56 1.56 13.05
C HIS A 206 18.37 1.18 11.57
N PRO A 207 17.73 0.04 11.29
CA PRO A 207 17.50 -0.41 9.93
C PRO A 207 16.51 0.52 9.22
N GLN A 208 16.58 0.52 7.89
CA GLN A 208 15.75 1.38 7.03
C GLN A 208 15.19 0.57 5.86
N VAL A 209 13.99 0.92 5.42
CA VAL A 209 13.41 0.49 4.15
C VAL A 209 13.23 1.71 3.25
N VAL A 210 13.72 1.63 2.01
CA VAL A 210 13.60 2.70 1.01
C VAL A 210 12.71 2.21 -0.12
N PHE A 211 11.60 2.91 -0.34
CA PHE A 211 10.66 2.68 -1.44
C PHE A 211 10.98 3.64 -2.57
N GLN A 212 11.33 3.13 -3.74
CA GLN A 212 11.81 3.94 -4.86
C GLN A 212 10.95 3.67 -6.09
N TYR A 213 10.23 4.68 -6.55
CA TYR A 213 9.43 4.64 -7.77
C TYR A 213 10.25 5.11 -8.95
N TYR A 214 10.17 4.36 -10.04
CA TYR A 214 10.84 4.67 -11.30
C TYR A 214 9.81 4.74 -12.42
N ASP A 215 10.04 5.65 -13.35
CA ASP A 215 9.31 5.67 -14.62
C ASP A 215 9.61 4.38 -15.39
N GLY A 216 8.56 3.68 -15.79
CA GLY A 216 8.66 2.35 -16.40
C GLY A 216 9.17 2.34 -17.85
N ARG A 217 9.30 3.51 -18.51
CA ARG A 217 9.81 3.62 -19.88
C ARG A 217 11.28 4.01 -19.93
N THR A 218 11.68 4.90 -19.03
CA THR A 218 13.01 5.52 -18.99
C THR A 218 13.91 4.92 -17.91
N GLY A 219 13.32 4.38 -16.84
CA GLY A 219 14.05 3.96 -15.66
C GLY A 219 14.51 5.12 -14.79
N GLU A 220 14.05 6.35 -15.04
CA GLU A 220 14.37 7.51 -14.22
C GLU A 220 13.65 7.44 -12.86
N LEU A 221 14.34 7.82 -11.79
CA LEU A 221 13.76 7.88 -10.45
C LEU A 221 12.70 8.99 -10.39
N ALA A 222 11.45 8.62 -10.10
CA ALA A 222 10.33 9.54 -9.96
C ALA A 222 10.13 9.98 -8.50
N TYR A 223 10.34 9.07 -7.55
CA TYR A 223 10.17 9.34 -6.12
C TYR A 223 10.91 8.34 -5.25
N ALA A 224 11.34 8.77 -4.05
CA ALA A 224 11.88 7.88 -3.04
C ALA A 224 11.38 8.28 -1.65
N GLU A 225 10.92 7.29 -0.87
CA GLU A 225 10.54 7.44 0.54
C GLU A 225 11.37 6.50 1.39
N ALA A 226 11.96 7.02 2.46
CA ALA A 226 12.85 6.25 3.31
C ALA A 226 12.31 6.20 4.75
N ILE A 227 11.95 5.01 5.21
CA ILE A 227 11.33 4.78 6.51
C ILE A 227 12.31 4.02 7.38
N SER A 228 12.68 4.60 8.51
CA SER A 228 13.60 4.00 9.49
C SER A 228 12.84 3.62 10.74
N LEU A 229 13.41 2.71 11.54
CA LEU A 229 13.01 2.62 12.93
C LEU A 229 13.33 3.93 13.66
N ASP A 230 12.54 4.21 14.69
CA ASP A 230 12.73 5.40 15.50
C ASP A 230 14.09 5.34 16.21
N ARG A 231 14.62 6.52 16.52
CA ARG A 231 15.89 6.68 17.24
C ARG A 231 15.55 7.14 18.65
N ASP A 232 16.12 6.48 19.64
CA ASP A 232 16.11 6.91 21.04
C ASP A 232 16.87 8.24 21.23
#